data_AF-A0A455VYI1-F1
#
_entry.id   AF-A0A455VYI1-F1
#
_cell.length_a   1.000
_cell.length_b   1.000
_cell.length_c   1.000
_cell.angle_alpha   90.00
_cell.angle_beta   90.00
_cell.angle_gamma   90.00
#
_symmetry.space_group_name_H-M   'P 1'
#
loop_
_entity.id
_entity.type
_entity.pdbx_description
1 polymer ?
#
loop_
_entity_poly.entity_id
_entity_poly.type
_entity_poly.pdbx_seq_one_letter_code
_entity_poly.pdbx_strand_id
1 'polypeptide(L)'
;MTTDDVKPYTAYAVKLTFHKGITYPHGAATQIMVWRTPRAVHQRVISGLPQSFFQWGLSEYDIVVSDSVQTGDGQRFWLRMIDWAFSMNYQISVADRTVGEEWRLTPVSSYAELAERWIAFAWGYDRDVHPHRRLVISKT
;
A
#
# COMPACT_ATOMS: atom_id res chain seq x y z
N MET A 1 -10.47 -43.31 4.66
CA MET A 1 -9.68 -43.15 5.90
C MET A 1 -9.59 -41.68 6.20
N THR A 2 -10.18 -41.28 7.30
CA THR A 2 -10.36 -39.92 7.82
C THR A 2 -9.07 -39.37 8.42
N THR A 3 -8.77 -38.11 8.13
CA THR A 3 -8.07 -37.21 9.06
C THR A 3 -8.84 -35.89 9.11
N ASP A 4 -10.10 -35.98 9.54
CA ASP A 4 -10.86 -34.86 10.08
C ASP A 4 -10.33 -34.55 11.48
N ASP A 5 -9.25 -33.77 11.60
CA ASP A 5 -8.89 -33.12 12.88
C ASP A 5 -7.89 -31.95 12.75
N VAL A 6 -7.81 -31.30 11.58
CA VAL A 6 -7.00 -30.08 11.44
C VAL A 6 -7.91 -28.88 11.63
N LYS A 7 -7.81 -28.22 12.79
CA LYS A 7 -8.45 -26.91 12.97
C LYS A 7 -8.01 -25.96 11.85
N PRO A 8 -8.93 -25.33 11.11
CA PRO A 8 -8.58 -24.34 10.12
C PRO A 8 -7.83 -23.20 10.83
N TYR A 9 -6.77 -22.72 10.20
CA TYR A 9 -6.00 -21.60 10.69
C TYR A 9 -5.69 -20.64 9.56
N THR A 10 -5.51 -19.37 9.92
CA THR A 10 -5.24 -18.31 8.95
C THR A 10 -3.86 -18.50 8.35
N ALA A 11 -3.78 -18.56 7.01
CA ALA A 11 -2.51 -18.53 6.29
C ALA A 11 -2.13 -17.11 5.86
N TYR A 12 -3.12 -16.24 5.63
CA TYR A 12 -2.94 -14.86 5.20
C TYR A 12 -4.13 -14.01 5.67
N ALA A 13 -3.88 -12.78 6.12
CA ALA A 13 -4.89 -11.82 6.53
C ALA A 13 -4.48 -10.42 6.12
N VAL A 14 -5.44 -9.63 5.65
CA VAL A 14 -5.27 -8.21 5.31
C VAL A 14 -6.38 -7.44 5.99
N LYS A 15 -6.04 -6.24 6.49
CA LYS A 15 -7.02 -5.28 6.96
C LYS A 15 -6.87 -3.98 6.18
N LEU A 16 -8.00 -3.52 5.63
CA LEU A 16 -8.11 -2.24 4.94
C LEU A 16 -8.91 -1.25 5.77
N THR A 17 -8.57 0.02 5.61
CA THR A 17 -9.38 1.15 6.04
C THR A 17 -9.70 2.00 4.82
N PHE A 18 -10.97 2.35 4.64
CA PHE A 18 -11.42 3.14 3.50
C PHE A 18 -11.59 4.62 3.88
N HIS A 19 -11.25 5.51 2.96
CA HIS A 19 -11.28 6.95 3.13
C HIS A 19 -11.71 7.63 1.82
N LYS A 20 -12.59 8.63 1.89
CA LYS A 20 -13.07 9.33 0.68
C LYS A 20 -12.27 10.59 0.33
N GLY A 21 -11.57 11.18 1.30
CA GLY A 21 -11.01 12.53 1.16
C GLY A 21 -9.68 12.63 0.41
N ILE A 22 -8.87 11.57 0.35
CA ILE A 22 -7.50 11.64 -0.20
C ILE A 22 -7.51 11.67 -1.74
N THR A 23 -8.41 10.90 -2.35
CA THR A 23 -8.48 10.74 -3.81
C THR A 23 -9.91 10.92 -4.33
N TYR A 24 -10.62 11.91 -3.79
CA TYR A 24 -11.96 12.23 -4.26
C TYR A 24 -11.98 12.50 -5.79
N PRO A 25 -12.96 11.99 -6.56
CA PRO A 25 -14.15 11.25 -6.14
C PRO A 25 -14.00 9.71 -6.09
N HIS A 26 -12.88 9.15 -6.53
CA HIS A 26 -12.67 7.69 -6.61
C HIS A 26 -12.72 7.00 -5.24
N GLY A 27 -12.18 7.67 -4.21
CA GLY A 27 -12.04 7.09 -2.89
C GLY A 27 -10.84 6.15 -2.79
N ALA A 28 -10.32 6.00 -1.57
CA ALA A 28 -9.06 5.31 -1.34
C ALA A 28 -9.16 4.30 -0.20
N ALA A 29 -8.33 3.26 -0.27
CA ALA A 29 -8.09 2.33 0.81
C ALA A 29 -6.63 2.42 1.26
N THR A 30 -6.43 2.43 2.58
CA THR A 30 -5.12 2.27 3.19
C THR A 30 -5.03 0.86 3.73
N GLN A 31 -4.00 0.12 3.36
CA GLN A 31 -3.72 -1.17 3.99
C GLN A 31 -3.02 -0.93 5.33
N ILE A 32 -3.70 -1.28 6.42
CA ILE A 32 -3.22 -1.04 7.78
C ILE A 32 -2.63 -2.30 8.43
N MET A 33 -2.82 -3.48 7.83
CA MET A 33 -2.22 -4.73 8.31
C MET A 33 -2.09 -5.74 7.17
N VAL A 34 -0.94 -6.41 7.10
CA VAL A 34 -0.76 -7.68 6.40
C VAL A 34 -0.14 -8.65 7.37
N TRP A 35 -0.78 -9.80 7.52
CA TRP A 35 -0.23 -10.91 8.29
C TRP A 35 -0.22 -12.15 7.42
N ARG A 36 0.87 -12.92 7.50
CA ARG A 36 1.04 -14.18 6.78
C ARG A 36 1.65 -15.21 7.71
N THR A 37 1.26 -16.46 7.56
CA THR A 37 1.85 -17.54 8.34
C THR A 37 3.34 -17.67 8.02
N PRO A 38 4.22 -17.90 9.01
CA PRO A 38 5.64 -18.16 8.78
C PRO A 38 5.90 -19.56 8.21
N ARG A 39 4.90 -20.46 8.21
CA ARG A 39 5.09 -21.86 7.82
C ARG A 39 5.42 -21.98 6.33
N ALA A 40 6.58 -22.57 6.04
CA ALA A 40 7.11 -22.75 4.69
C ALA A 40 6.13 -23.48 3.74
N VAL A 41 5.34 -24.42 4.26
CA VAL A 41 4.36 -25.20 3.50
C VAL A 41 3.32 -24.35 2.76
N HIS A 42 3.01 -23.15 3.27
CA HIS A 42 2.05 -22.25 2.63
C HIS A 42 2.71 -21.19 1.74
N GLN A 43 4.05 -21.11 1.68
CA GLN A 43 4.74 -20.05 0.93
C GLN A 43 4.33 -20.03 -0.54
N ARG A 44 4.17 -21.21 -1.16
CA ARG A 44 3.76 -21.33 -2.57
C ARG A 44 2.37 -20.75 -2.85
N VAL A 45 1.43 -20.84 -1.90
CA VAL A 45 0.05 -20.38 -2.10
C VAL A 45 -0.16 -18.94 -1.64
N ILE A 46 0.70 -18.43 -0.74
CA ILE A 46 0.65 -17.03 -0.29
C ILE A 46 1.58 -16.11 -1.09
N SER A 47 2.55 -16.66 -1.82
CA SER A 47 3.38 -15.89 -2.75
C SER A 47 2.52 -15.31 -3.86
N GLY A 48 2.50 -13.99 -4.01
CA GLY A 48 1.70 -13.29 -5.01
C GLY A 48 0.34 -12.80 -4.51
N LEU A 49 -0.16 -13.30 -3.36
CA LEU A 49 -1.44 -12.82 -2.80
C LEU A 49 -1.48 -11.31 -2.56
N PRO A 50 -0.41 -10.62 -2.09
CA PRO A 50 -0.43 -9.18 -1.98
C PRO A 50 -0.78 -8.53 -3.32
N GLN A 51 -0.05 -8.87 -4.39
CA GLN A 51 -0.26 -8.31 -5.72
C GLN A 51 -1.68 -8.58 -6.23
N SER A 52 -2.16 -9.84 -6.15
CA SER A 52 -3.51 -10.18 -6.59
C SER A 52 -4.58 -9.42 -5.83
N PHE A 53 -4.41 -9.29 -4.50
CA PHE A 53 -5.32 -8.51 -3.67
C PHE A 53 -5.29 -7.03 -4.03
N PHE A 54 -4.11 -6.46 -4.26
CA PHE A 54 -3.99 -5.06 -4.68
C PHE A 54 -4.56 -4.83 -6.07
N GLN A 55 -4.40 -5.75 -7.03
CA GLN A 55 -5.06 -5.64 -8.34
C GLN A 55 -6.58 -5.59 -8.22
N TRP A 56 -7.15 -6.41 -7.32
CA TRP A 56 -8.58 -6.36 -7.02
C TRP A 56 -8.98 -5.06 -6.32
N GLY A 57 -8.25 -4.62 -5.30
CA GLY A 57 -8.54 -3.34 -4.62
C GLY A 57 -8.47 -2.15 -5.57
N LEU A 58 -7.45 -2.12 -6.43
CA LEU A 58 -7.23 -1.09 -7.45
C LEU A 58 -8.28 -1.08 -8.57
N SER A 59 -9.16 -2.08 -8.67
CA SER A 59 -10.28 -2.00 -9.62
C SER A 59 -11.40 -1.08 -9.14
N GLU A 60 -11.45 -0.77 -7.84
CA GLU A 60 -12.52 0.05 -7.25
C GLU A 60 -12.01 1.24 -6.43
N TYR A 61 -10.78 1.18 -5.91
CA TYR A 61 -10.24 2.19 -5.01
C TYR A 61 -8.78 2.51 -5.32
N ASP A 62 -8.38 3.75 -5.06
CA ASP A 62 -6.96 4.07 -4.98
C ASP A 62 -6.34 3.47 -3.73
N ILE A 63 -5.04 3.16 -3.77
CA ILE A 63 -4.33 2.60 -2.63
C ILE A 63 -3.39 3.63 -2.05
N VAL A 64 -3.65 4.03 -0.81
CA VAL A 64 -2.75 4.91 -0.06
C VAL A 64 -1.63 4.08 0.55
N VAL A 65 -0.42 4.49 0.22
CA VAL A 65 0.84 3.91 0.65
C VAL A 65 1.30 4.65 1.91
N SER A 66 0.79 4.23 3.06
CA SER A 66 1.38 4.49 4.38
C SER A 66 0.61 3.75 5.48
N ASP A 67 1.29 3.27 6.51
CA ASP A 67 0.67 3.10 7.82
C ASP A 67 1.01 4.32 8.72
N SER A 68 0.33 4.45 9.86
CA SER A 68 0.61 5.52 10.84
C SER A 68 1.87 5.28 11.67
N VAL A 69 2.51 4.12 11.53
CA VAL A 69 3.62 3.65 12.37
C VAL A 69 4.97 3.84 11.66
N GLN A 70 4.98 3.97 10.33
CA GLN A 70 6.14 4.17 9.46
C GLN A 70 7.33 3.28 9.80
N THR A 71 7.09 1.97 9.93
CA THR A 71 8.15 1.01 10.21
C THR A 71 9.04 0.79 8.98
N GLY A 72 10.33 0.48 9.18
CA GLY A 72 11.24 0.16 8.08
C GLY A 72 10.81 -1.05 7.24
N ASP A 73 10.19 -2.06 7.87
CA ASP A 73 9.60 -3.20 7.16
C ASP A 73 8.38 -2.78 6.34
N GLY A 74 7.53 -1.90 6.88
CA GLY A 74 6.40 -1.31 6.16
C GLY A 74 6.87 -0.54 4.93
N GLN A 75 7.90 0.31 5.08
CA GLN A 75 8.49 1.04 3.97
C GLN A 75 9.02 0.09 2.88
N ARG A 76 9.82 -0.92 3.25
CA ARG A 76 10.31 -1.93 2.29
C ARG A 76 9.21 -2.69 1.59
N PHE A 77 8.13 -3.01 2.30
CA PHE A 77 6.96 -3.64 1.70
C PHE A 77 6.34 -2.72 0.65
N TRP A 78 6.09 -1.47 1.01
CA TRP A 78 5.45 -0.51 0.13
C TRP A 78 6.29 -0.13 -1.08
N LEU A 79 7.60 0.02 -0.93
CA LEU A 79 8.50 0.28 -2.06
C LEU A 79 8.48 -0.86 -3.08
N ARG A 80 8.40 -2.12 -2.63
CA ARG A 80 8.21 -3.27 -3.54
C ARG A 80 6.85 -3.24 -4.25
N MET A 81 5.80 -2.79 -3.57
CA MET A 81 4.49 -2.65 -4.19
C MET A 81 4.45 -1.51 -5.20
N ILE A 82 5.15 -0.39 -4.95
CA ILE A 82 5.26 0.72 -5.90
C ILE A 82 6.08 0.31 -7.13
N ASP A 83 7.22 -0.36 -6.94
CA ASP A 83 8.03 -0.90 -8.04
C ASP A 83 7.22 -1.86 -8.92
N TRP A 84 6.47 -2.78 -8.29
CA TRP A 84 5.52 -3.64 -9.00
C TRP A 84 4.44 -2.83 -9.72
N ALA A 85 3.87 -1.80 -9.10
CA ALA A 85 2.83 -0.97 -9.72
C ALA A 85 3.35 -0.22 -10.97
N PHE A 86 4.59 0.26 -10.96
CA PHE A 86 5.23 0.80 -12.17
C PHE A 86 5.30 -0.26 -13.29
N SER A 87 5.67 -1.50 -12.98
CA SER A 87 5.69 -2.59 -13.97
C SER A 87 4.31 -2.93 -14.56
N MET A 88 3.24 -2.55 -13.86
CA MET A 88 1.86 -2.72 -14.29
C MET A 88 1.29 -1.50 -15.03
N ASN A 89 2.10 -0.45 -15.26
CA ASN A 89 1.68 0.85 -15.79
C ASN A 89 0.58 1.55 -14.96
N TYR A 90 0.59 1.32 -13.65
CA TYR A 90 -0.29 2.06 -12.73
C TYR A 90 0.29 3.44 -12.43
N GLN A 91 -0.61 4.40 -12.17
CA GLN A 91 -0.25 5.77 -11.84
C GLN A 91 0.22 5.85 -10.39
N ILE A 92 1.39 6.43 -10.18
CA ILE A 92 1.91 6.75 -8.85
C ILE A 92 1.82 8.26 -8.65
N SER A 93 1.32 8.69 -7.49
CA SER A 93 1.20 10.10 -7.14
C SER A 93 1.60 10.36 -5.69
N VAL A 94 2.12 11.55 -5.42
CA VAL A 94 2.30 12.08 -4.07
C VAL A 94 1.10 12.95 -3.72
N ALA A 95 0.40 12.60 -2.64
CA ALA A 95 -0.64 13.41 -2.04
C ALA A 95 -0.04 14.26 -0.92
N ASP A 96 -0.17 15.59 -1.02
CA ASP A 96 0.33 16.54 -0.02
C ASP A 96 -0.80 17.43 0.49
N ARG A 97 -1.02 17.41 1.80
CA ARG A 97 -1.97 18.26 2.53
C ARG A 97 -1.28 19.24 3.48
N THR A 98 0.04 19.39 3.38
CA THR A 98 0.80 20.38 4.17
C THR A 98 0.74 21.78 3.59
N VAL A 99 0.35 21.91 2.32
CA VAL A 99 0.34 23.18 1.56
C VAL A 99 -1.08 23.77 1.44
N GLY A 100 -2.11 23.11 1.98
CA GLY A 100 -3.50 23.57 1.94
C GLY A 100 -4.48 22.57 2.54
N GLU A 101 -5.77 22.91 2.54
CA GLU A 101 -6.81 22.05 3.10
C GLU A 101 -7.15 20.83 2.23
N GLU A 102 -6.94 20.95 0.91
CA GLU A 102 -7.19 19.91 -0.08
C GLU A 102 -5.95 19.04 -0.36
N TRP A 103 -6.19 17.79 -0.74
CA TRP A 103 -5.12 16.88 -1.16
C TRP A 103 -4.69 17.19 -2.60
N ARG A 104 -3.45 17.65 -2.77
CA ARG A 104 -2.88 17.81 -4.11
C ARG A 104 -2.13 16.55 -4.51
N LEU A 105 -2.57 15.90 -5.59
CA LEU A 105 -1.87 14.77 -6.20
C LEU A 105 -0.86 15.25 -7.24
N THR A 106 0.42 14.92 -7.02
CA THR A 106 1.50 15.18 -7.97
C THR A 106 1.96 13.85 -8.56
N PRO A 107 1.84 13.63 -9.88
CA PRO A 107 2.34 12.44 -10.55
C PRO A 107 3.83 12.19 -10.29
N VAL A 108 4.19 10.92 -10.12
CA VAL A 108 5.57 10.44 -10.06
C VAL A 108 5.83 9.60 -11.30
N SER A 109 6.79 10.01 -12.12
CA SER A 109 6.96 9.50 -13.48
C SER A 109 7.80 8.23 -13.55
N SER A 110 8.60 7.94 -12.52
CA SER A 110 9.46 6.76 -12.47
C SER A 110 9.89 6.41 -11.05
N TYR A 111 10.39 5.18 -10.87
CA TYR A 111 11.01 4.78 -9.61
C TYR A 111 12.28 5.58 -9.28
N ALA A 112 13.03 6.03 -10.30
CA ALA A 112 14.20 6.88 -10.09
C ALA A 112 13.82 8.22 -9.46
N GLU A 113 12.79 8.88 -10.00
CA GLU A 113 12.23 10.11 -9.44
C GLU A 113 11.69 9.90 -8.01
N LEU A 114 10.98 8.78 -7.79
CA LEU A 114 10.49 8.40 -6.48
C LEU A 114 11.65 8.33 -5.46
N ALA A 115 12.72 7.62 -5.81
CA ALA A 115 13.85 7.39 -4.93
C ALA A 115 14.63 8.67 -4.62
N GLU A 116 14.84 9.52 -5.61
CA GLU A 116 15.60 10.76 -5.46
C GLU A 116 14.87 11.80 -4.61
N ARG A 117 13.54 11.91 -4.78
CA ARG A 117 12.77 13.04 -4.24
C ARG A 117 11.72 12.64 -3.22
N TRP A 118 10.96 11.60 -3.51
CA TRP A 118 9.65 11.41 -2.89
C TRP A 118 9.64 10.43 -1.71
N ILE A 119 10.62 9.52 -1.62
CA ILE A 119 10.74 8.61 -0.47
C ILE A 119 10.93 9.41 0.82
N ALA A 120 11.93 10.30 0.88
CA ALA A 120 12.21 11.11 2.07
C ALA A 120 11.12 12.17 2.33
N PHE A 121 10.38 12.56 1.29
CA PHE A 121 9.25 13.46 1.42
C PHE A 121 8.04 12.78 2.10
N ALA A 122 7.69 11.56 1.65
CA ALA A 122 6.51 10.83 2.10
C ALA A 122 6.75 10.02 3.40
N TRP A 123 8.00 9.63 3.67
CA TRP A 123 8.39 8.91 4.88
C TRP A 123 9.38 9.70 5.73
N GLY A 124 9.15 9.70 7.05
CA GLY A 124 10.06 10.27 8.04
C GLY A 124 9.44 10.33 9.43
N TYR A 125 10.12 10.99 10.36
CA TYR A 125 9.81 10.89 11.80
C TYR A 125 8.95 12.04 12.35
N ASP A 126 8.79 13.11 11.58
CA ASP A 126 7.92 14.24 11.93
C ASP A 126 6.44 13.82 11.96
N ARG A 127 5.87 13.80 13.16
CA ARG A 127 4.49 13.35 13.42
C ARG A 127 3.44 14.38 13.02
N ASP A 128 3.83 15.64 12.83
CA ASP A 128 2.92 16.72 12.43
C ASP A 128 2.92 16.92 10.91
N VAL A 129 3.94 16.41 10.21
CA VAL A 129 4.09 16.58 8.77
C VAL A 129 3.78 15.29 8.01
N HIS A 130 4.42 14.18 8.37
CA HIS A 130 4.34 12.99 7.54
C HIS A 130 2.95 12.35 7.50
N PRO A 131 2.04 12.48 8.48
CA PRO A 131 0.66 12.05 8.31
C PRO A 131 -0.10 12.75 7.16
N HIS A 132 0.39 13.89 6.70
CA HIS A 132 -0.22 14.70 5.63
C HIS A 132 0.51 14.56 4.30
N ARG A 133 1.51 13.68 4.21
CA ARG A 133 2.22 13.33 2.98
C ARG A 133 2.05 11.84 2.71
N ARG A 134 1.53 11.50 1.55
CA ARG A 134 1.21 10.11 1.19
C ARG A 134 1.67 9.82 -0.22
N LEU A 135 2.04 8.57 -0.45
CA LEU A 135 2.08 8.03 -1.80
C LEU A 135 0.75 7.35 -2.09
N VAL A 136 0.33 7.41 -3.33
CA VAL A 136 -0.93 6.84 -3.81
C VAL A 136 -0.63 6.05 -5.07
N ILE A 137 -1.18 4.84 -5.13
CA ILE A 137 -1.21 4.00 -6.33
C ILE A 137 -2.64 4.03 -6.85
N SER A 138 -2.79 4.38 -8.13
CA SER A 138 -4.06 4.46 -8.83
C SER A 138 -4.00 3.61 -10.09
N LYS A 139 -5.10 2.92 -10.40
CA LYS A 139 -5.24 2.26 -11.69
C LYS A 139 -5.63 3.31 -12.73
N THR A 140 -4.92 3.28 -13.86
CA THR A 140 -5.11 4.18 -15.00
C THR A 140 -6.40 3.87 -15.76
#